data_AF-A0A4Q3U002-F1
#
_entry.id   AF-A0A4Q3U002-F1
#
_cell.length_a   1.000
_cell.length_b   1.000
_cell.length_c   1.000
_cell.angle_alpha   90.00
_cell.angle_beta   90.00
_cell.angle_gamma   90.00
#
_symmetry.space_group_name_H-M   'P 1'
#
loop_
_entity.id
_entity.type
_entity.pdbx_description
1 polymer ?
#
loop_
_entity_poly.entity_id
_entity_poly.type
_entity_poly.pdbx_seq_one_letter_code
_entity_poly.pdbx_strand_id
1 'polypeptide(L)'
;MTRWTPESWRTKTALHMPADYPDPNALALVEDELRALPPLVFAGEARRLTSKLAQVERGDAFLLQGGDCAESFKEFSTDNIRDTFRLILQMAVVLTFAGRKPVVKVGRIAGQFAKPRSSPLEEIDGVELPSYRGDIINGMGFTPQER
;
A
#
# COMPACT_ATOMS: atom_id res chain seq x y z
N MET A 1 -19.48 -19.14 13.99
CA MET A 1 -18.53 -18.19 13.36
C MET A 1 -18.50 -16.94 14.21
N THR A 2 -17.32 -16.45 14.59
CA THR A 2 -17.18 -15.18 15.32
C THR A 2 -17.67 -14.04 14.42
N ARG A 3 -18.43 -13.09 14.98
CA ARG A 3 -18.91 -11.91 14.23
C ARG A 3 -17.70 -11.10 13.74
N TRP A 4 -17.69 -10.76 12.46
CA TRP A 4 -16.64 -9.92 11.88
C TRP A 4 -16.81 -8.46 12.34
N THR A 5 -15.71 -7.86 12.76
CA THR A 5 -15.57 -6.41 13.00
C THR A 5 -14.21 -5.96 12.47
N PRO A 6 -13.98 -4.66 12.23
CA PRO A 6 -12.67 -4.13 11.82
C PRO A 6 -11.52 -4.50 12.76
N GLU A 7 -11.80 -4.78 14.05
CA GLU A 7 -10.80 -5.12 15.07
C GLU A 7 -10.55 -6.64 15.16
N SER A 8 -11.37 -7.47 14.53
CA SER A 8 -11.33 -8.93 14.67
C SER A 8 -9.98 -9.56 14.30
N TRP A 9 -9.20 -8.90 13.43
CA TRP A 9 -7.86 -9.35 13.02
C TRP A 9 -6.84 -9.33 14.18
N ARG A 10 -7.01 -8.46 15.18
CA ARG A 10 -6.06 -8.33 16.31
C ARG A 10 -5.97 -9.60 17.16
N THR A 11 -6.96 -10.49 17.06
CA THR A 11 -6.98 -11.78 17.75
C THR A 11 -6.32 -12.92 16.96
N LYS A 12 -5.82 -12.62 15.76
CA LYS A 12 -5.18 -13.58 14.85
C LYS A 12 -3.67 -13.38 14.85
N THR A 13 -2.94 -14.41 14.46
CA THR A 13 -1.50 -14.29 14.18
C THR A 13 -1.29 -13.34 13.01
N ALA A 14 -0.70 -12.17 13.28
CA ALA A 14 -0.36 -11.16 12.29
C ALA A 14 1.17 -11.12 12.11
N LEU A 15 1.65 -11.42 10.90
CA LEU A 15 3.07 -11.36 10.56
C LEU A 15 3.44 -9.97 10.04
N HIS A 16 4.71 -9.60 10.18
CA HIS A 16 5.29 -8.32 9.70
C HIS A 16 4.68 -7.04 10.31
N MET A 17 3.89 -7.16 11.38
CA MET A 17 3.46 -6.02 12.16
C MET A 17 4.60 -5.52 13.05
N PRO A 18 4.80 -4.21 13.19
CA PRO A 18 5.70 -3.68 14.20
C PRO A 18 5.18 -4.03 15.60
N ALA A 19 5.98 -4.78 16.36
CA ALA A 19 5.73 -5.08 17.77
C ALA A 19 6.54 -4.15 18.70
N ASP A 20 7.33 -3.26 18.10
CA ASP A 20 8.41 -2.47 18.67
C ASP A 20 8.08 -0.96 18.71
N TYR A 21 6.81 -0.58 18.54
CA TYR A 21 6.40 0.80 18.79
C TYR A 21 6.64 1.15 20.28
N PRO A 22 7.39 2.23 20.57
CA PRO A 22 7.86 2.50 21.93
C PRO A 22 6.76 3.00 22.88
N ASP A 23 5.71 3.63 22.33
CA ASP A 23 4.60 4.18 23.10
C ASP A 23 3.24 3.68 22.57
N PRO A 24 2.62 2.68 23.23
CA PRO A 24 1.30 2.18 22.88
C PRO A 24 0.18 3.23 22.98
N ASN A 25 0.31 4.24 23.85
CA ASN A 25 -0.68 5.31 23.98
C ASN A 25 -0.60 6.25 22.79
N ALA A 26 0.62 6.61 22.36
CA ALA A 26 0.81 7.41 21.15
C ALA A 26 0.24 6.70 19.91
N LEU A 27 0.44 5.39 19.79
CA LEU A 27 -0.16 4.59 18.72
C LEU A 27 -1.70 4.67 18.76
N ALA A 28 -2.32 4.46 19.92
CA ALA A 28 -3.77 4.53 20.07
C ALA A 28 -4.33 5.94 19.71
N LEU A 29 -3.64 7.00 20.11
CA LEU A 29 -4.01 8.38 19.77
C LEU A 29 -3.98 8.63 18.26
N VAL A 30 -2.93 8.16 17.56
CA VAL A 30 -2.84 8.28 16.10
C VAL A 30 -3.91 7.44 15.40
N GLU A 31 -4.21 6.23 15.89
CA GLU A 31 -5.31 5.42 15.35
C GLU A 31 -6.68 6.12 15.49
N ASP A 32 -6.93 6.80 16.61
CA ASP A 32 -8.16 7.56 16.83
C ASP A 32 -8.25 8.81 15.95
N GLU A 33 -7.15 9.52 15.74
CA GLU A 33 -7.07 10.65 14.82
C GLU A 33 -7.39 10.21 13.38
N LEU A 34 -6.72 9.15 12.89
CA LEU A 34 -6.93 8.62 11.55
C LEU A 34 -8.37 8.15 11.34
N ARG A 35 -9.02 7.61 12.38
CA ARG A 35 -10.43 7.19 12.31
C ARG A 35 -11.39 8.36 12.10
N ALA A 36 -11.02 9.56 12.54
CA ALA A 36 -11.83 10.78 12.39
C ALA A 36 -11.64 11.47 11.02
N LEU A 37 -10.60 11.12 10.27
CA LEU A 37 -10.32 11.73 8.98
C LEU A 37 -11.26 11.22 7.87
N PRO A 38 -11.49 12.02 6.80
CA PRO A 38 -12.26 11.58 5.66
C PRO A 38 -11.63 10.34 4.98
N PRO A 39 -12.45 9.41 4.44
CA PRO A 39 -11.94 8.26 3.71
C PRO A 39 -11.33 8.69 2.37
N LEU A 40 -10.32 7.95 1.91
CA LEU A 40 -9.70 8.18 0.60
C LEU A 40 -10.60 7.79 -0.58
N VAL A 41 -11.52 6.85 -0.37
CA VAL A 41 -12.43 6.33 -1.42
C VAL A 41 -13.83 6.13 -0.86
N PHE A 42 -14.84 6.26 -1.71
CA PHE A 42 -16.22 5.95 -1.34
C PHE A 42 -16.55 4.47 -1.58
N ALA A 43 -17.45 3.92 -0.76
CA ALA A 43 -17.87 2.52 -0.88
C ALA A 43 -18.47 2.18 -2.28
N GLY A 44 -19.09 3.16 -2.94
CA GLY A 44 -19.59 3.00 -4.32
C GLY A 44 -18.48 2.77 -5.35
N GLU A 45 -17.30 3.34 -5.13
CA GLU A 45 -16.15 3.19 -6.02
C GLU A 45 -15.51 1.81 -5.87
N ALA A 46 -15.42 1.31 -4.64
CA ALA A 46 -15.00 -0.06 -4.36
C ALA A 46 -15.95 -1.08 -5.03
N ARG A 47 -17.27 -0.91 -4.88
CA ARG A 47 -18.26 -1.77 -5.57
C ARG A 47 -18.12 -1.71 -7.09
N ARG A 48 -17.91 -0.52 -7.66
CA ARG A 48 -17.67 -0.33 -9.09
C ARG A 48 -16.39 -1.06 -9.55
N LEU A 49 -15.33 -1.02 -8.76
CA LEU A 49 -14.11 -1.78 -9.04
C LEU A 49 -14.38 -3.29 -8.98
N THR A 50 -15.10 -3.79 -7.97
CA THR A 50 -15.50 -5.20 -7.87
C THR A 50 -16.25 -5.65 -9.13
N SER A 51 -17.23 -4.88 -9.61
CA SER A 51 -17.96 -5.21 -10.85
C SER A 51 -17.05 -5.24 -12.08
N LYS A 52 -16.05 -4.36 -12.16
CA LYS A 52 -15.04 -4.37 -13.25
C LYS A 52 -14.10 -5.57 -13.14
N LEU A 53 -13.66 -5.95 -11.94
CA LEU A 53 -12.83 -7.14 -11.72
C LEU A 53 -13.60 -8.42 -12.04
N ALA A 54 -14.91 -8.48 -11.81
CA ALA A 54 -15.74 -9.59 -12.26
C ALA A 54 -15.77 -9.73 -13.79
N GLN A 55 -15.65 -8.63 -14.55
CA GLN A 55 -15.48 -8.71 -16.01
C GLN A 55 -14.11 -9.27 -16.39
N VAL A 56 -13.05 -8.93 -15.64
CA VAL A 56 -11.72 -9.49 -15.86
C VAL A 56 -11.72 -11.00 -15.60
N GLU A 57 -12.34 -11.44 -14.52
CA GLU A 57 -12.44 -12.86 -14.14
C GLU A 57 -13.16 -13.69 -15.22
N ARG A 58 -14.25 -13.18 -15.80
CA ARG A 58 -14.94 -13.82 -16.93
C ARG A 58 -14.18 -13.75 -18.25
N GLY A 59 -13.05 -13.04 -18.30
CA GLY A 59 -12.28 -12.82 -19.51
C GLY A 59 -12.86 -11.75 -20.45
N ASP A 60 -13.82 -10.95 -20.01
CA ASP A 60 -14.41 -9.84 -20.77
C ASP A 60 -13.52 -8.58 -20.77
N ALA A 61 -12.60 -8.48 -19.81
CA ALA A 61 -11.67 -7.35 -19.64
C ALA A 61 -10.28 -7.83 -19.22
N PHE A 62 -9.29 -6.93 -19.21
CA PHE A 62 -7.93 -7.18 -18.73
C PHE A 62 -7.58 -6.25 -17.57
N LEU A 63 -6.88 -6.74 -16.54
CA LEU A 63 -6.40 -5.92 -15.41
C LEU A 63 -4.97 -5.45 -15.68
N LEU A 64 -4.77 -4.13 -15.68
CA LEU A 64 -3.46 -3.49 -15.61
C LEU A 64 -3.29 -2.87 -14.22
N GLN A 65 -2.37 -3.43 -13.44
CA GLN A 65 -1.97 -2.88 -12.15
C GLN A 65 -0.50 -2.49 -12.18
N GLY A 66 -0.18 -1.24 -11.82
CA GLY A 66 1.19 -0.72 -11.90
C GLY A 66 1.40 0.50 -11.02
N GLY A 67 2.67 0.82 -10.74
CA GLY A 67 3.08 1.91 -9.87
C GLY A 67 4.29 1.51 -9.03
N ASP A 68 4.59 2.29 -8.01
CA ASP A 68 5.85 2.16 -7.29
C ASP A 68 5.95 0.86 -6.50
N CYS A 69 7.20 0.43 -6.28
CA CYS A 69 7.49 -0.66 -5.38
C CYS A 69 7.06 -0.26 -3.97
N ALA A 70 7.65 0.81 -3.42
CA ALA A 70 7.26 1.49 -2.20
C ALA A 70 7.15 2.98 -2.52
N GLU A 71 6.07 3.63 -2.12
CA GLU A 71 6.04 5.09 -2.13
C GLU A 71 6.94 5.61 -1.00
N SER A 72 7.62 6.74 -1.24
CA SER A 72 8.42 7.44 -0.22
C SER A 72 7.96 8.89 -0.05
N PHE A 73 7.95 9.36 1.19
CA PHE A 73 7.67 10.76 1.53
C PHE A 73 8.72 11.72 0.95
N LYS A 74 9.97 11.27 0.79
CA LYS A 74 11.05 12.07 0.18
C LYS A 74 10.88 12.24 -1.33
N GLU A 75 10.25 11.27 -2.00
CA GLU A 75 10.05 11.24 -3.44
C GLU A 75 8.64 11.66 -3.87
N PHE A 76 7.86 12.24 -2.93
CA PHE A 76 6.51 12.70 -3.18
C PHE A 76 6.53 13.99 -4.02
N SER A 77 6.49 13.81 -5.35
CA SER A 77 6.45 14.91 -6.31
C SER A 77 5.27 14.78 -7.27
N THR A 78 4.73 15.94 -7.68
CA THR A 78 3.66 16.00 -8.68
C THR A 78 4.09 15.43 -10.03
N ASP A 79 5.37 15.57 -10.36
CA ASP A 79 5.94 15.05 -11.61
C ASP A 79 5.95 13.51 -11.60
N ASN A 80 6.39 12.88 -10.51
CA ASN A 80 6.39 11.42 -10.38
C ASN A 80 4.97 10.85 -10.50
N ILE A 81 4.00 11.44 -9.80
CA ILE A 81 2.59 11.01 -9.88
C ILE A 81 2.06 11.13 -11.32
N ARG A 82 2.32 12.27 -11.96
CA ARG A 82 1.90 12.53 -13.35
C ARG A 82 2.50 11.52 -14.30
N ASP A 83 3.80 11.26 -14.20
CA ASP A 83 4.52 10.45 -15.16
C ASP A 83 4.21 8.95 -14.97
N THR A 84 4.02 8.49 -13.73
CA THR A 84 3.44 7.16 -13.43
C THR A 84 2.03 7.02 -14.01
N PHE A 85 1.17 8.03 -13.83
CA PHE A 85 -0.17 8.01 -14.40
C PHE A 85 -0.15 7.97 -15.93
N ARG A 86 0.70 8.78 -16.58
CA ARG A 86 0.89 8.77 -18.03
C ARG A 86 1.34 7.41 -18.55
N LEU A 87 2.28 6.76 -17.88
CA LEU A 87 2.77 5.43 -18.26
C LEU A 87 1.64 4.40 -18.21
N ILE A 88 0.85 4.38 -17.12
CA ILE A 88 -0.31 3.48 -16.99
C ILE A 88 -1.32 3.71 -18.11
N LEU A 89 -1.59 4.98 -18.47
CA LEU A 89 -2.50 5.29 -19.58
C LEU A 89 -1.96 4.83 -20.93
N GLN A 90 -0.67 5.04 -21.22
CA GLN A 90 -0.03 4.59 -22.45
C GLN A 90 -0.11 3.06 -22.60
N MET A 91 0.25 2.33 -21.55
CA MET A 91 0.13 0.87 -21.52
C MET A 91 -1.33 0.42 -21.73
N ALA A 92 -2.29 1.07 -21.07
CA ALA A 92 -3.70 0.73 -21.19
C ALA A 92 -4.24 0.89 -22.62
N VAL A 93 -3.82 1.93 -23.34
CA VAL A 93 -4.19 2.16 -24.75
C VAL A 93 -3.64 1.03 -25.63
N VAL A 94 -2.35 0.69 -25.48
CA VAL A 94 -1.72 -0.40 -26.25
C VAL A 94 -2.41 -1.75 -25.98
N LEU A 95 -2.64 -2.08 -24.71
CA LEU A 95 -3.30 -3.34 -24.30
C LEU A 95 -4.75 -3.41 -24.78
N THR A 96 -5.47 -2.30 -24.76
CA THR A 96 -6.86 -2.24 -25.24
C THR A 96 -6.91 -2.51 -26.75
N PHE A 97 -6.01 -1.90 -27.53
CA PHE A 97 -5.93 -2.09 -28.97
C PHE A 97 -5.53 -3.53 -29.34
N ALA A 98 -4.44 -4.03 -28.76
CA ALA A 98 -3.90 -5.35 -29.07
C ALA A 98 -4.82 -6.49 -28.58
N GLY A 99 -5.38 -6.35 -27.38
CA GLY A 99 -6.22 -7.37 -26.74
C GLY A 99 -7.69 -7.31 -27.16
N ARG A 100 -8.15 -6.25 -27.84
CA ARG A 100 -9.54 -5.99 -28.23
C ARG A 100 -10.53 -6.14 -27.06
N LYS A 101 -10.08 -5.79 -25.85
CA LYS A 101 -10.84 -5.87 -24.61
C LYS A 101 -10.63 -4.61 -23.77
N PRO A 102 -11.62 -4.20 -22.97
CA PRO A 102 -11.44 -3.13 -21.99
C PRO A 102 -10.31 -3.43 -21.01
N VAL A 103 -9.53 -2.41 -20.64
CA VAL A 103 -8.51 -2.52 -19.59
C VAL A 103 -8.96 -1.81 -18.32
N VAL A 104 -9.04 -2.55 -17.20
CA VAL A 104 -9.22 -2.03 -15.84
C VAL A 104 -7.86 -1.56 -15.33
N LYS A 105 -7.76 -0.30 -14.93
CA LYS A 105 -6.51 0.35 -14.52
C LYS A 105 -6.49 0.51 -13.01
N VAL A 106 -5.46 0.01 -12.33
CA VAL A 106 -5.27 0.11 -10.88
C VAL A 106 -3.86 0.62 -10.58
N GLY A 107 -3.75 1.74 -9.87
CA GLY A 107 -2.46 2.28 -9.43
C GLY A 107 -1.99 1.63 -8.14
N ARG A 108 -0.68 1.39 -8.01
CA ARG A 108 0.02 1.25 -6.72
C ARG A 108 0.45 2.65 -6.29
N ILE A 109 -0.47 3.40 -5.68
CA ILE A 109 -0.32 4.81 -5.34
C ILE A 109 -1.25 5.17 -4.16
N ALA A 110 -0.91 6.24 -3.43
CA ALA A 110 -1.68 6.79 -2.32
C ALA A 110 -1.85 5.82 -1.14
N GLY A 111 -0.83 5.01 -0.85
CA GLY A 111 -0.86 4.14 0.34
C GLY A 111 0.18 3.00 0.37
N GLN A 112 1.04 2.87 -0.64
CA GLN A 112 2.03 1.80 -0.74
C GLN A 112 3.31 2.10 0.09
N PHE A 113 3.12 2.54 1.33
CA PHE A 113 4.20 3.00 2.23
C PHE A 113 4.76 1.93 3.16
N ALA A 114 4.15 0.73 3.24
CA ALA A 114 4.62 -0.38 4.08
C ALA A 114 5.28 -1.48 3.25
N LYS A 115 6.29 -2.14 3.85
CA LYS A 115 7.04 -3.24 3.24
C LYS A 115 7.26 -4.40 4.21
N PRO A 116 6.88 -5.63 3.84
CA PRO A 116 7.30 -6.80 4.59
C PRO A 116 8.82 -6.99 4.43
N ARG A 117 9.46 -7.50 5.47
CA ARG A 117 10.89 -7.81 5.50
C ARG A 117 11.08 -9.26 5.90
N SER A 118 12.02 -9.93 5.24
CA SER A 118 12.39 -11.32 5.55
C SER A 118 13.09 -11.45 6.90
N SER A 119 13.83 -10.41 7.31
CA SER A 119 14.47 -10.31 8.62
C SER A 119 13.95 -9.07 9.38
N PRO A 120 13.64 -9.18 10.68
CA PRO A 120 13.25 -8.05 11.51
C PRO A 120 14.42 -7.08 11.76
N LEU A 121 15.66 -7.58 11.68
CA LEU A 121 16.90 -6.83 11.90
C LEU A 121 17.73 -6.72 10.61
N GLU A 122 18.47 -5.63 10.51
CA GLU A 122 19.44 -5.32 9.47
C GLU A 122 20.77 -5.02 10.15
N GLU A 123 21.82 -5.73 9.74
CA GLU A 123 23.17 -5.56 10.27
C GLU A 123 24.06 -4.89 9.22
N ILE A 124 24.74 -3.81 9.61
CA ILE A 124 25.74 -3.12 8.77
C ILE A 124 26.96 -2.84 9.65
N ASP A 125 28.13 -3.30 9.21
CA ASP A 125 29.43 -3.10 9.90
C ASP A 125 29.41 -3.48 11.40
N GLY A 126 28.68 -4.55 11.75
CA GLY A 126 28.57 -5.07 13.11
C GLY A 126 27.57 -4.35 14.02
N VAL A 127 26.81 -3.38 13.48
CA VAL A 127 25.69 -2.72 14.18
C VAL A 127 24.39 -3.33 13.70
N GLU A 128 23.55 -3.82 14.61
CA GLU A 128 22.20 -4.32 14.31
C GLU A 128 21.14 -3.27 14.64
N LEU A 129 20.26 -2.97 13.68
CA LEU A 129 19.10 -2.09 13.86
C LEU A 129 17.84 -2.75 13.28
N PRO A 130 16.63 -2.29 13.65
CA PRO A 130 15.41 -2.70 12.97
C PRO A 130 15.51 -2.49 11.46
N SER A 131 15.08 -3.48 10.68
CA SER A 131 14.94 -3.34 9.23
C SER A 131 14.01 -2.17 8.90
N TYR A 132 14.34 -1.39 7.86
CA TYR A 132 13.41 -0.41 7.29
C TYR A 132 12.14 -1.10 6.75
N ARG A 133 10.97 -0.74 7.27
CA ARG A 133 9.67 -1.39 6.95
C ARG A 133 8.78 -0.49 6.08
N GLY A 134 9.34 0.56 5.50
CA GLY A 134 8.61 1.54 4.70
C GLY A 134 8.28 2.80 5.51
N ASP A 135 8.14 3.93 4.82
CA ASP A 135 8.03 5.28 5.41
C ASP A 135 6.85 5.46 6.40
N ILE A 136 5.81 4.60 6.33
CA ILE A 136 4.72 4.63 7.33
C ILE A 136 5.10 4.01 8.68
N ILE A 137 6.20 3.26 8.75
CA ILE A 137 6.65 2.57 9.96
C ILE A 137 7.89 3.25 10.55
N ASN A 138 8.96 3.39 9.76
CA ASN A 138 10.23 3.98 10.17
C ASN A 138 10.97 4.59 8.98
N GLY A 139 12.06 5.31 9.27
CA GLY A 139 12.90 5.99 8.29
C GLY A 139 13.88 5.07 7.56
N MET A 140 14.27 5.50 6.36
CA MET A 140 15.15 4.71 5.48
C MET A 140 16.61 4.65 5.96
N GLY A 141 17.11 5.71 6.61
CA GLY A 141 18.52 5.76 7.01
C GLY A 141 18.85 4.80 8.15
N PHE A 142 20.10 4.37 8.20
CA PHE A 142 20.58 3.35 9.14
C PHE A 142 21.11 4.01 10.43
N THR A 143 20.19 4.60 11.21
CA THR A 143 20.50 5.20 12.50
C THR A 143 19.46 4.76 13.54
N PRO A 144 19.82 4.69 14.84
CA PRO A 144 18.87 4.33 15.89
C PRO A 144 17.64 5.25 15.98
N GLN A 145 17.74 6.50 15.52
CA GLN A 145 16.65 7.47 15.54
C GLN A 145 15.71 7.29 14.35
N GLU A 146 16.22 6.86 13.20
CA GLU A 146 15.41 6.62 12.01
C GLU A 146 14.82 5.21 11.96
N ARG A 147 15.39 4.20 12.63
CA ARG A 147 14.91 2.81 12.60
C ARG A 147 13.96 2.47 13.73
#